data_AF-A0A2M8BA23-F1
#
_entry.id   AF-A0A2M8BA23-F1
#
_cell.length_a   1.000
_cell.length_b   1.000
_cell.length_c   1.000
_cell.angle_alpha   90.00
_cell.angle_beta   90.00
_cell.angle_gamma   90.00
#
_symmetry.space_group_name_H-M   'P 1'
#
loop_
_entity.id
_entity.type
_entity.pdbx_description
1 polymer ?
#
loop_
_entity_poly.entity_id
_entity_poly.type
_entity_poly.pdbx_seq_one_letter_code
_entity_poly.pdbx_strand_id
1 'polypeptide(L)'
;MSFDRTGFYDDSEKTLWIPREVALFIRLPKEEVFHWATALKEGITTDDGRPIAKVNYLFRSQETAAYNYQPLAFVGVGVYYEDGGNRIEYTPESGPLEVDVREDFGISHDKDS
;
A
#
# COMPACT_ATOMS: atom_id res chain seq x y z
N MET A 1 18.94 0.01 -8.94
CA MET A 1 18.42 -1.24 -8.33
C MET A 1 17.08 -1.53 -8.98
N SER A 2 16.93 -2.68 -9.64
CA SER A 2 15.64 -3.12 -10.15
C SER A 2 14.96 -3.92 -9.05
N PHE A 3 13.83 -3.42 -8.54
CA PHE A 3 12.99 -4.23 -7.66
C PHE A 3 12.25 -5.22 -8.55
N ASP A 4 12.26 -6.50 -8.21
CA ASP A 4 11.39 -7.46 -8.88
C ASP A 4 9.95 -7.12 -8.48
N ARG A 5 9.26 -6.40 -9.37
CA ARG A 5 7.90 -5.86 -9.21
C ARG A 5 6.87 -6.78 -9.87
N THR A 6 7.09 -8.09 -9.80
CA THR A 6 6.21 -9.12 -10.37
C THR A 6 4.90 -9.22 -9.57
N GLY A 7 4.13 -8.14 -9.62
CA GLY A 7 2.76 -8.07 -9.16
C GLY A 7 1.77 -8.52 -10.22
N PHE A 8 0.53 -8.75 -9.80
CA PHE A 8 -0.59 -8.96 -10.73
C PHE A 8 -1.56 -7.79 -10.60
N TYR A 9 -2.13 -7.39 -11.72
CA TYR A 9 -3.04 -6.25 -11.80
C TYR A 9 -4.47 -6.75 -11.99
N ASP A 10 -5.39 -6.22 -11.19
CA ASP A 10 -6.82 -6.45 -11.32
C ASP A 10 -7.46 -5.24 -12.03
N ASP A 11 -7.83 -5.42 -13.30
CA ASP A 11 -8.46 -4.39 -14.13
C ASP A 11 -9.83 -3.94 -13.62
N SER A 12 -10.56 -4.80 -12.91
CA SER A 12 -11.93 -4.49 -12.45
C SER A 12 -11.92 -3.47 -11.32
N GLU A 13 -10.95 -3.61 -10.41
CA GLU A 13 -10.78 -2.71 -9.26
C GLU A 13 -9.67 -1.67 -9.48
N LYS A 14 -8.91 -1.79 -10.57
CA LYS A 14 -7.66 -1.02 -10.82
C LYS A 14 -6.68 -1.17 -9.67
N THR A 15 -6.51 -2.40 -9.21
CA THR A 15 -5.70 -2.75 -8.04
C THR A 15 -4.43 -3.47 -8.48
N LEU A 16 -3.27 -2.93 -8.10
CA LEU A 16 -2.00 -3.64 -8.24
C LEU A 16 -1.71 -4.43 -6.96
N TRP A 17 -1.55 -5.74 -7.11
CA TRP A 17 -1.17 -6.64 -6.03
C TRP A 17 0.30 -7.01 -6.16
N ILE A 18 1.06 -6.82 -5.08
CA ILE A 18 2.51 -7.04 -5.03
C ILE A 18 2.78 -8.16 -4.02
N PRO A 19 2.95 -9.41 -4.49
CA PRO A 19 3.43 -10.49 -3.65
C PRO A 19 4.82 -10.15 -3.12
N ARG A 20 5.03 -10.32 -1.81
CA ARG A 20 6.35 -10.19 -1.20
C ARG A 20 6.72 -11.44 -0.43
N GLU A 21 7.71 -12.13 -0.97
CA GLU A 21 8.48 -13.14 -0.25
C GLU A 21 9.70 -12.47 0.36
N VAL A 22 9.50 -11.81 1.50
CA VAL A 22 10.59 -11.33 2.33
C VAL A 22 10.71 -12.22 3.56
N ALA A 23 11.94 -12.45 4.02
CA ALA A 23 12.15 -13.06 5.32
C ALA A 23 11.50 -12.19 6.40
N LEU A 24 11.10 -12.82 7.50
CA LEU A 24 10.55 -12.13 8.68
C LEU A 24 11.45 -10.95 9.06
N PHE A 25 10.83 -9.82 9.42
CA PHE A 25 11.50 -8.60 9.91
C PHE A 25 12.36 -7.81 8.91
N ILE A 26 12.26 -8.10 7.61
CA ILE A 26 12.82 -7.22 6.59
C ILE A 26 11.83 -6.08 6.32
N ARG A 27 12.29 -4.83 6.52
CA ARG A 27 11.53 -3.64 6.14
C ARG A 27 11.65 -3.43 4.64
N LEU A 28 10.56 -3.02 4.01
CA LEU A 28 10.60 -2.55 2.63
C LEU A 28 11.54 -1.32 2.51
N PRO A 29 12.31 -1.24 1.42
CA PRO A 29 13.10 -0.05 1.09
C PRO A 29 12.23 1.20 1.03
N LYS A 30 12.73 2.34 1.54
CA LYS A 30 11.98 3.61 1.54
C LYS A 30 11.62 4.05 0.12
N GLU A 31 12.54 3.84 -0.82
CA GLU A 31 12.38 4.20 -2.23
C GLU A 31 11.18 3.49 -2.85
N GLU A 32 10.92 2.25 -2.45
CA GLU A 32 9.79 1.46 -2.92
C GLU A 32 8.46 1.96 -2.33
N VAL A 33 8.45 2.31 -1.03
CA VAL A 33 7.26 2.90 -0.40
C VAL A 33 6.88 4.23 -1.04
N PHE A 34 7.86 5.12 -1.24
CA PHE A 34 7.63 6.42 -1.90
C PHE A 34 7.23 6.26 -3.37
N HIS A 35 7.75 5.26 -4.05
CA HIS A 35 7.37 4.96 -5.42
C HIS A 35 5.87 4.68 -5.56
N TRP A 36 5.29 3.87 -4.65
CA TRP A 36 3.85 3.60 -4.65
C TRP A 36 3.01 4.79 -4.21
N ALA A 37 3.51 5.59 -3.26
CA ALA A 37 2.86 6.83 -2.89
C ALA A 37 2.67 7.77 -4.10
N THR A 38 3.71 7.90 -4.93
CA THR A 38 3.67 8.68 -6.17
C THR A 38 2.69 8.07 -7.17
N ALA A 39 2.75 6.76 -7.41
CA ALA A 39 1.85 6.08 -8.34
C ALA A 39 0.38 6.24 -7.97
N LEU A 40 0.05 6.09 -6.67
CA LEU A 40 -1.31 6.29 -6.14
C LEU A 40 -1.77 7.75 -6.26
N LYS A 41 -0.87 8.71 -6.04
CA LYS A 41 -1.18 10.13 -6.20
C LYS A 41 -1.43 10.52 -7.66
N GLU A 42 -0.64 9.97 -8.58
CA GLU A 42 -0.78 10.21 -10.03
C GLU A 42 -1.94 9.42 -10.64
N GLY A 43 -2.39 8.37 -9.96
CA GLY A 43 -3.48 7.51 -10.43
C GLY A 43 -3.07 6.63 -11.62
N ILE A 44 -1.76 6.42 -11.82
CA ILE A 44 -1.21 5.54 -12.85
C ILE A 44 -0.06 4.66 -12.31
N THR A 45 0.10 3.46 -12.85
CA THR A 45 1.28 2.64 -12.65
C THR A 45 2.48 3.33 -13.31
N THR A 46 3.63 3.28 -12.64
CA THR A 46 4.86 3.93 -13.16
C THR A 46 5.48 3.19 -14.33
N ASP A 47 5.18 1.89 -14.47
CA ASP A 47 5.90 1.00 -15.37
C ASP A 47 5.24 0.92 -16.75
N ASP A 48 3.90 0.99 -16.80
CA ASP A 48 3.14 0.89 -18.05
C ASP A 48 1.99 1.92 -18.17
N GLY A 49 1.87 2.85 -17.22
CA GLY A 49 0.90 3.95 -17.29
C GLY A 49 -0.57 3.53 -17.14
N ARG A 50 -0.85 2.30 -16.71
CA ARG A 50 -2.20 1.81 -16.45
C ARG A 50 -2.83 2.59 -15.29
N PRO A 51 -4.12 2.92 -15.34
CA PRO A 51 -4.80 3.56 -14.21
C PRO A 51 -4.65 2.74 -12.93
N ILE A 52 -4.40 3.37 -11.78
CA ILE A 52 -4.33 2.67 -10.50
C ILE A 52 -5.17 3.38 -9.45
N ALA A 53 -6.00 2.62 -8.73
CA ALA A 53 -6.79 3.10 -7.61
C ALA A 53 -6.25 2.59 -6.28
N LYS A 54 -5.64 1.39 -6.27
CA LYS A 54 -5.11 0.74 -5.07
C LYS A 54 -3.80 0.01 -5.37
N VAL A 55 -2.91 0.00 -4.38
CA VAL A 55 -1.73 -0.86 -4.34
C VAL A 55 -1.85 -1.69 -3.08
N ASN A 56 -1.70 -3.01 -3.18
CA ASN A 56 -1.79 -3.94 -2.07
C ASN A 56 -0.53 -4.80 -2.00
N TYR A 57 0.14 -4.84 -0.86
CA TYR A 57 1.17 -5.83 -0.58
C TYR A 57 0.54 -7.10 -0.04
N LEU A 58 0.97 -8.26 -0.56
CA LEU A 58 0.57 -9.57 -0.08
C LEU A 58 1.78 -10.30 0.51
N PHE A 59 1.79 -10.44 1.83
CA PHE A 59 2.85 -11.12 2.57
C PHE A 59 2.50 -12.59 2.86
N ARG A 60 3.51 -13.42 3.10
CA ARG A 60 3.31 -14.85 3.44
C ARG A 60 2.81 -15.09 4.87
N SER A 61 2.97 -14.13 5.77
CA SER A 61 2.56 -14.27 7.17
C SER A 61 1.99 -12.97 7.73
N GLN A 62 1.09 -13.12 8.70
CA GLN A 62 0.53 -12.01 9.46
C GLN A 62 1.63 -11.19 10.16
N GLU A 63 2.67 -11.85 10.67
CA GLU A 63 3.80 -11.19 11.37
C GLU A 63 4.58 -10.24 10.46
N THR A 64 4.81 -10.65 9.20
CA THR A 64 5.50 -9.81 8.21
C THR A 64 4.63 -8.62 7.80
N ALA A 65 3.32 -8.86 7.65
CA ALA A 65 2.33 -7.81 7.38
C ALA A 65 2.29 -6.79 8.53
N ALA A 66 2.23 -7.25 9.77
CA ALA A 66 2.27 -6.40 10.96
C ALA A 66 3.52 -5.52 11.01
N TYR A 67 4.68 -6.12 10.74
CA TYR A 67 5.96 -5.42 10.77
C TYR A 67 6.08 -4.31 9.71
N ASN A 68 5.47 -4.51 8.55
CA ASN A 68 5.48 -3.54 7.44
C ASN A 68 4.23 -2.63 7.40
N TYR A 69 3.28 -2.80 8.31
CA TYR A 69 1.98 -2.13 8.25
C TYR A 69 2.08 -0.61 8.26
N GLN A 70 2.69 -0.04 9.30
CA GLN A 70 2.74 1.41 9.50
C GLN A 70 3.28 2.20 8.29
N PRO A 71 4.47 1.87 7.72
CA PRO A 71 5.00 2.63 6.59
C PRO A 71 4.14 2.50 5.32
N LEU A 72 3.47 1.37 5.12
CA LEU A 72 2.61 1.14 3.94
C LEU A 72 1.26 1.82 4.10
N ALA A 73 0.60 1.64 5.25
CA ALA A 73 -0.67 2.28 5.55
C ALA A 73 -0.56 3.81 5.49
N PHE A 74 0.57 4.37 5.94
CA PHE A 74 0.83 5.81 5.87
C PHE A 74 0.76 6.39 4.45
N VAL A 75 1.15 5.61 3.44
CA VAL A 75 1.10 6.05 2.03
C VAL A 75 -0.14 5.53 1.29
N GLY A 76 -1.14 5.02 2.01
CA GLY A 76 -2.38 4.49 1.43
C GLY A 76 -2.22 3.15 0.72
N VAL A 77 -1.15 2.41 1.00
CA VAL A 77 -0.92 1.07 0.44
C VAL A 77 -1.57 0.03 1.36
N GLY A 78 -2.40 -0.83 0.78
CA GLY A 78 -3.06 -1.92 1.50
C GLY A 78 -2.06 -3.01 1.89
N VAL A 79 -2.29 -3.62 3.05
CA VAL A 79 -1.38 -4.61 3.65
C VAL A 79 -2.16 -5.88 3.90
N TYR A 80 -1.76 -6.97 3.24
CA TYR A 80 -2.44 -8.26 3.28
C TYR A 80 -1.47 -9.38 3.62
N TYR A 81 -1.99 -10.48 4.14
CA TYR A 81 -1.25 -11.73 4.30
C TYR A 81 -2.03 -12.92 3.75
N GLU A 82 -1.30 -13.97 3.39
CA GLU A 82 -1.89 -15.25 3.00
C GLU A 82 -2.17 -16.13 4.22
N ASP A 83 -3.39 -16.65 4.30
CA ASP A 83 -3.77 -17.68 5.27
C ASP A 83 -4.76 -18.68 4.64
N GLY A 84 -4.38 -19.96 4.64
CA GLY A 84 -5.20 -21.02 4.06
C GLY A 84 -5.57 -20.83 2.58
N GLY A 85 -4.74 -20.10 1.81
CA GLY A 85 -5.02 -19.75 0.41
C GLY A 85 -5.92 -18.51 0.22
N ASN A 86 -6.33 -17.87 1.31
CA ASN A 86 -7.06 -16.61 1.30
C ASN A 86 -6.12 -15.42 1.48
N ARG A 87 -6.51 -14.27 0.95
CA ARG A 87 -5.82 -12.99 1.16
C ARG A 87 -6.58 -12.23 2.25
N ILE A 88 -5.95 -12.03 3.39
CA ILE A 88 -6.57 -11.38 4.55
C ILE A 88 -5.92 -10.01 4.73
N GLU A 89 -6.73 -8.96 4.79
CA GLU A 89 -6.24 -7.62 5.13
C GLU A 89 -5.69 -7.62 6.56
N TYR A 90 -4.50 -7.08 6.74
CA TYR A 90 -3.95 -6.86 8.06
C TYR A 90 -4.57 -5.60 8.65
N THR A 91 -5.26 -5.77 9.78
CA THR A 91 -5.73 -4.67 10.62
C THR A 91 -5.08 -4.82 12.00
N PRO A 92 -4.40 -3.79 12.52
CA PRO A 92 -3.83 -3.84 13.86
C PRO A 92 -4.97 -3.84 14.91
N GLU A 93 -4.71 -4.40 16.09
CA GLU A 93 -5.70 -4.47 17.18
C GLU A 93 -6.20 -3.09 17.64
N SER A 94 -5.37 -2.05 17.48
CA SER A 94 -5.71 -0.66 17.77
C SER A 94 -6.71 -0.04 16.79
N GLY A 95 -7.14 -0.77 15.75
CA GLY A 95 -7.90 -0.23 14.64
C GLY A 95 -7.01 0.37 13.55
N PRO A 96 -7.56 0.58 12.33
CA PRO A 96 -6.79 1.05 11.19
C PRO A 96 -6.08 2.38 11.50
N LEU A 97 -4.92 2.57 10.89
CA LEU A 97 -4.22 3.84 10.93
C LEU A 97 -5.12 4.91 10.28
N GLU A 98 -5.72 5.77 11.10
CA GLU A 98 -6.49 6.93 10.64
C GLU A 98 -5.50 7.97 10.11
N VAL A 99 -5.03 7.78 8.88
CA VAL A 99 -4.25 8.80 8.17
C VAL A 99 -5.21 9.54 7.26
N ASP A 100 -5.95 10.49 7.83
CA ASP A 100 -6.71 11.43 7.02
C ASP A 100 -5.75 12.49 6.47
N VAL A 101 -5.10 12.16 5.34
CA VAL A 101 -4.14 13.04 4.65
C VAL A 101 -4.79 14.38 4.26
N ARG A 102 -6.13 14.50 4.29
CA ARG A 102 -6.83 15.77 4.00
C ARG A 102 -6.97 16.67 5.22
N GLU A 103 -7.11 16.12 6.43
CA GLU A 103 -7.28 16.94 7.63
C GLU A 103 -5.93 17.39 8.24
N ASP A 104 -4.88 16.56 8.15
CA ASP A 104 -3.60 16.83 8.81
C ASP A 104 -2.75 17.94 8.16
N PHE A 105 -3.11 18.40 6.95
CA PHE A 105 -2.41 19.49 6.24
C PHE A 105 -3.15 20.83 6.26
N GLY A 106 -4.22 20.96 7.06
CA GLY A 106 -4.87 22.25 7.28
C GLY A 106 -5.38 22.93 5.99
N ILE A 107 -5.78 22.15 4.98
CA ILE A 107 -6.51 22.70 3.83
C ILE A 107 -7.97 22.89 4.26
N SER A 108 -8.17 23.80 5.22
CA SER A 108 -9.41 24.53 5.35
C SER A 108 -9.55 25.28 4.04
N HIS A 109 -10.49 24.87 3.20
CA HIS A 109 -10.97 25.73 2.14
C HIS A 109 -11.54 26.96 2.85
N ASP A 110 -10.81 28.07 2.86
CA ASP A 110 -11.39 29.39 3.11
C ASP A 110 -12.53 29.52 2.09
N LYS A 111 -13.75 29.22 2.54
CA LYS A 111 -14.96 29.59 1.83
C LYS A 111 -15.38 30.91 2.43
N ASP A 112 -15.15 31.95 1.63
CA ASP A 112 -15.84 33.24 1.63
C ASP A 112 -17.09 33.29 2.51
N SER A 113 -17.08 34.18 3.50
CA SER A 113 -18.22 35.00 3.93
C SER A 113 -17.74 36.20 4.72
#